data_AF-A0A373TD89-F1
#
_entry.id   AF-A0A373TD89-F1
#
_cell.length_a   1.000
_cell.length_b   1.000
_cell.length_c   1.000
_cell.angle_alpha   90.00
_cell.angle_beta   90.00
_cell.angle_gamma   90.00
#
_symmetry.space_group_name_H-M   'P 1'
#
loop_
_entity.id
_entity.type
_entity.pdbx_description
1 polymer ?
#
loop_
_entity_poly.entity_id
_entity_poly.type
_entity_poly.pdbx_seq_one_letter_code
_entity_poly.pdbx_strand_id
1 'polypeptide(L)'
;MNADKIKRMLDACYLAKRIRELLPELPEGVTPAYIQYMDVIHIIKEQQEHVKISDISDYLKLPRPGVTRTVKEMESKGYLSKYASEEDGRITYIQITEKGELLSDKYDKNYYSRLVRYMDDISDDEADCMIDTISKFYKVMSERRVTIE
;
A
#
# COMPACT_ATOMS: atom_id res chain seq x y z
N MET A 1 -21.32 2.02 -21.73
CA MET A 1 -19.91 1.58 -21.73
C MET A 1 -19.61 0.96 -23.09
N ASN A 2 -18.51 1.29 -23.75
CA ASN A 2 -18.11 0.72 -25.06
C ASN A 2 -16.61 0.36 -25.06
N ALA A 3 -16.15 -0.40 -26.08
CA ALA A 3 -14.77 -0.88 -26.14
C ALA A 3 -13.71 0.25 -26.20
N ASP A 4 -13.99 1.34 -26.92
CA ASP A 4 -13.12 2.52 -26.98
C ASP A 4 -12.93 3.15 -25.59
N LYS A 5 -14.02 3.34 -24.86
CA LYS A 5 -13.98 3.87 -23.50
C LYS A 5 -13.20 2.95 -22.55
N ILE A 6 -13.34 1.63 -22.68
CA ILE A 6 -12.56 0.65 -21.88
C ILE A 6 -11.06 0.76 -22.18
N LYS A 7 -10.66 0.89 -23.44
CA LYS A 7 -9.24 1.11 -23.82
C LYS A 7 -8.70 2.38 -23.19
N ARG A 8 -9.43 3.50 -23.29
CA ARG A 8 -9.04 4.78 -22.68
C ARG A 8 -8.95 4.71 -21.15
N MET A 9 -9.78 3.90 -20.49
CA MET A 9 -9.65 3.65 -19.04
C MET A 9 -8.34 2.91 -18.72
N LEU A 10 -7.95 1.93 -19.54
CA LEU A 10 -6.67 1.22 -19.37
C LEU A 10 -5.46 2.14 -19.68
N ASP A 11 -5.57 3.02 -20.67
CA ASP A 11 -4.55 4.04 -20.95
C ASP A 11 -4.37 4.99 -19.75
N ALA A 12 -5.45 5.36 -19.06
CA ALA A 12 -5.38 6.14 -17.82
C ALA A 12 -4.68 5.36 -16.69
N CYS A 13 -4.90 4.05 -16.58
CA CYS A 13 -4.14 3.21 -15.63
C CYS A 13 -2.65 3.16 -15.96
N TYR A 14 -2.28 3.21 -17.24
CA TYR A 14 -0.88 3.31 -17.65
C TYR A 14 -0.25 4.64 -17.18
N LEU A 15 -0.97 5.76 -17.31
CA LEU A 15 -0.54 7.05 -16.74
C LEU A 15 -0.42 6.98 -15.22
N ALA A 16 -1.40 6.38 -14.53
CA ALA A 16 -1.34 6.20 -13.08
C ALA A 16 -0.10 5.40 -12.64
N LYS A 17 0.27 4.36 -13.39
CA LYS A 17 1.53 3.63 -13.17
C LYS A 17 2.74 4.56 -13.31
N ARG A 18 2.81 5.36 -14.38
CA ARG A 18 3.93 6.31 -14.60
C ARG A 18 4.01 7.39 -13.53
N ILE A 19 2.88 7.87 -13.00
CA ILE A 19 2.87 8.81 -11.87
C ILE A 19 3.56 8.19 -10.66
N ARG A 20 3.34 6.90 -10.37
CA ARG A 20 4.07 6.20 -9.29
C ARG A 20 5.57 6.08 -9.53
N GLU A 21 6.01 6.10 -10.78
CA GLU A 21 7.44 6.08 -11.16
C GLU A 21 8.11 7.45 -10.98
N LEU A 22 7.33 8.52 -10.79
CA LEU A 22 7.84 9.87 -10.47
C LEU A 22 8.11 10.05 -8.97
N LEU A 23 7.76 9.07 -8.12
CA LEU A 23 8.08 9.09 -6.70
C LEU A 23 9.60 9.02 -6.49
N PRO A 24 10.13 9.54 -5.37
CA PRO A 24 11.55 9.51 -5.08
C PRO A 24 12.11 8.09 -5.10
N GLU A 25 13.34 7.96 -5.59
CA GLU A 25 14.05 6.69 -5.59
C GLU A 25 14.20 6.15 -4.16
N LEU A 26 13.81 4.88 -3.99
CA LEU A 26 13.93 4.17 -2.73
C LEU A 26 15.36 3.62 -2.57
N PRO A 27 15.85 3.44 -1.33
CA PRO A 27 17.15 2.83 -1.09
C PRO A 27 17.24 1.44 -1.74
N GLU A 28 18.46 1.01 -2.08
CA GLU A 28 18.67 -0.29 -2.72
C GLU A 28 18.03 -1.42 -1.90
N GLY A 29 17.27 -2.28 -2.59
CA GLY A 29 16.54 -3.38 -1.97
C GLY A 29 15.28 -2.98 -1.21
N VAL A 30 14.88 -1.70 -1.20
CA VAL A 30 13.57 -1.26 -0.70
C VAL A 30 12.58 -1.20 -1.87
N THR A 31 11.37 -1.72 -1.64
CA THR A 31 10.30 -1.68 -2.64
C THR A 31 9.17 -0.75 -2.20
N PRO A 32 8.35 -0.21 -3.12
CA PRO A 32 7.19 0.61 -2.74
C PRO A 32 6.21 -0.11 -1.81
N ALA A 33 6.14 -1.45 -1.91
CA ALA A 33 5.33 -2.27 -1.00
C ALA A 33 5.78 -2.13 0.45
N TYR A 34 7.07 -1.91 0.72
CA TYR A 34 7.55 -1.77 2.10
C TYR A 34 7.00 -0.50 2.76
N ILE A 35 6.97 0.61 2.01
CA ILE A 35 6.38 1.87 2.47
C ILE A 35 4.89 1.67 2.74
N GLN A 36 4.18 1.06 1.79
CA GLN A 36 2.75 0.78 1.93
C GLN A 36 2.45 -0.12 3.15
N TYR A 37 3.28 -1.11 3.45
CA TYR A 37 3.09 -1.98 4.62
C TYR A 37 3.28 -1.21 5.93
N MET A 38 4.26 -0.30 5.99
CA MET A 38 4.48 0.54 7.18
C MET A 38 3.31 1.51 7.40
N ASP A 39 2.84 2.17 6.35
CA ASP A 39 1.64 3.02 6.38
C ASP A 39 0.42 2.27 6.91
N VAL A 40 0.14 1.09 6.37
CA VAL A 40 -0.96 0.24 6.87
C VAL A 40 -0.78 -0.17 8.33
N ILE A 41 0.44 -0.50 8.77
CA ILE A 41 0.71 -0.82 10.17
C ILE A 41 0.44 0.39 11.07
N HIS A 42 0.80 1.62 10.64
CA HIS A 42 0.48 2.85 11.37
C HIS A 42 -1.03 3.05 11.48
N ILE A 43 -1.78 2.95 10.37
CA ILE A 43 -3.24 3.10 10.34
C ILE A 43 -3.93 2.08 11.27
N ILE A 44 -3.51 0.82 11.22
CA ILE A 44 -4.08 -0.22 12.09
C ILE A 44 -3.73 0.08 13.56
N LYS A 45 -2.51 0.56 13.84
CA LYS A 45 -2.08 0.92 15.20
C LYS A 45 -2.89 2.04 15.84
N GLU A 46 -3.44 2.96 15.04
CA GLU A 46 -4.35 4.01 15.54
C GLU A 46 -5.70 3.44 16.01
N GLN A 47 -6.11 2.28 15.49
CA GLN A 47 -7.40 1.65 15.79
C GLN A 47 -7.29 0.54 16.84
N GLN A 48 -6.14 -0.16 16.87
CA GLN A 48 -5.85 -1.23 17.83
C GLN A 48 -4.35 -1.27 18.13
N GLU A 49 -3.98 -1.56 19.38
CA GLU A 49 -2.58 -1.48 19.82
C GLU A 49 -1.64 -2.48 19.12
N HIS A 50 -2.15 -3.67 18.78
CA HIS A 50 -1.36 -4.76 18.21
C HIS A 50 -1.78 -5.11 16.78
N VAL A 51 -0.81 -5.31 15.90
CA VAL A 51 -1.03 -5.62 14.48
C VAL A 51 -0.61 -7.04 14.14
N LYS A 52 -1.48 -7.80 13.48
CA LYS A 52 -1.19 -9.16 13.00
C LYS A 52 -1.03 -9.18 11.47
N ILE A 53 -0.43 -10.26 10.95
CA ILE A 53 -0.33 -10.49 9.49
C ILE A 53 -1.73 -10.58 8.86
N SER A 54 -2.72 -11.15 9.56
CA SER A 54 -4.11 -11.18 9.11
C SER A 54 -4.65 -9.79 8.85
N ASP A 55 -4.33 -8.83 9.71
CA ASP A 55 -4.90 -7.49 9.65
C ASP A 55 -4.33 -6.74 8.44
N ILE A 56 -3.02 -6.87 8.19
CA ILE A 56 -2.37 -6.34 6.99
C ILE A 56 -2.96 -6.97 5.72
N SER A 57 -3.19 -8.28 5.74
CA SER A 57 -3.79 -9.03 4.62
C SER A 57 -5.21 -8.57 4.31
N ASP A 58 -6.03 -8.38 5.36
CA ASP A 58 -7.41 -7.96 5.25
C ASP A 58 -7.53 -6.48 4.83
N TYR A 59 -6.61 -5.62 5.28
CA TYR A 59 -6.54 -4.21 4.89
C TYR A 59 -6.11 -4.05 3.42
N LEU A 60 -4.99 -4.67 3.04
CA LEU A 60 -4.45 -4.57 1.68
C LEU A 60 -5.20 -5.42 0.63
N LYS A 61 -6.14 -6.27 1.07
CA LYS A 61 -6.82 -7.27 0.22
C LYS A 61 -5.84 -8.17 -0.53
N LEU A 62 -4.71 -8.48 0.10
CA LEU A 62 -3.67 -9.35 -0.45
C LEU A 62 -3.73 -10.75 0.17
N PRO A 63 -3.43 -11.83 -0.58
CA PRO A 63 -3.39 -13.18 -0.01
C PRO A 63 -2.34 -13.30 1.12
N ARG A 64 -2.72 -13.95 2.23
CA ARG A 64 -1.84 -14.18 3.40
C ARG A 64 -0.45 -14.74 3.08
N PRO A 65 -0.27 -15.68 2.12
CA PRO A 65 1.06 -16.15 1.75
C PRO A 65 1.96 -15.04 1.20
N GLY A 66 1.41 -14.12 0.39
CA GLY A 66 2.15 -12.98 -0.18
C GLY A 66 2.53 -11.96 0.90
N VAL A 67 1.61 -11.68 1.82
CA VAL A 67 1.87 -10.79 2.97
C VAL A 67 2.93 -11.36 3.88
N THR A 68 2.82 -12.64 4.25
CA THR A 68 3.81 -13.35 5.08
C THR A 68 5.21 -13.27 4.47
N ARG A 69 5.33 -13.50 3.15
CA ARG A 69 6.59 -13.39 2.43
C ARG A 69 7.18 -11.98 2.53
N THR A 70 6.38 -10.96 2.25
CA THR A 70 6.82 -9.56 2.29
C THR A 70 7.26 -9.15 3.69
N VAL A 71 6.47 -9.49 4.72
CA VAL A 71 6.82 -9.23 6.12
C VAL A 71 8.14 -9.91 6.51
N LYS A 72 8.36 -11.17 6.08
CA LYS A 72 9.62 -11.88 6.34
C LYS A 72 10.82 -11.20 5.66
N GLU A 73 10.65 -10.71 4.44
CA GLU A 73 11.70 -9.95 3.72
C GLU A 73 11.98 -8.60 4.38
N MET A 74 10.95 -7.90 4.88
CA MET A 74 11.12 -6.65 5.62
C MET A 74 11.79 -6.87 6.98
N GLU A 75 11.43 -7.95 7.67
CA GLU A 75 12.04 -8.37 8.93
C GLU A 75 13.52 -8.72 8.76
N SER A 76 13.89 -9.50 7.74
CA SER A 76 15.29 -9.84 7.48
C SER A 76 16.15 -8.60 7.13
N LYS A 77 15.53 -7.56 6.56
CA LYS A 77 16.16 -6.26 6.28
C LYS A 77 16.10 -5.30 7.47
N GLY A 78 15.49 -5.71 8.59
CA GLY A 78 15.42 -4.96 9.84
C GLY A 78 14.42 -3.80 9.84
N TYR A 79 13.45 -3.77 8.92
CA TYR A 79 12.40 -2.73 8.89
C TYR A 79 11.21 -3.05 9.80
N LEU A 80 10.93 -4.34 9.99
CA LEU A 80 9.90 -4.85 10.89
C LEU A 80 10.51 -5.80 11.90
N SER A 81 9.84 -6.01 13.03
CA SER A 81 10.14 -7.11 13.95
C SER A 81 8.86 -7.82 14.37
N LYS A 82 8.99 -9.12 14.66
CA LYS A 82 7.92 -9.93 15.24
C LYS A 82 8.12 -10.13 16.73
N TYR A 83 7.03 -10.13 17.48
CA TYR A 83 7.00 -10.50 18.88
C TYR A 83 5.78 -11.37 19.17
N ALA A 84 5.91 -12.30 20.12
CA ALA A 84 4.80 -13.15 20.53
C ALA A 84 3.90 -12.40 21.52
N SER A 85 2.60 -12.72 21.55
CA SER A 85 1.72 -12.22 22.61
C SER A 85 2.13 -12.80 23.96
N GLU A 86 2.09 -11.98 25.01
CA GLU A 86 2.31 -12.43 26.39
C GLU A 86 1.16 -13.32 26.89
N GLU A 87 -0.06 -13.13 26.35
CA GLU A 87 -1.25 -13.89 26.72
C GLU A 87 -1.33 -15.25 26.00
N ASP A 88 -0.94 -15.29 24.72
CA ASP A 88 -0.90 -16.52 23.91
C ASP A 88 0.29 -16.48 22.96
N GLY A 89 1.35 -17.23 23.30
CA GLY A 89 2.58 -17.31 22.49
C GLY A 89 2.39 -17.86 21.07
N ARG A 90 1.20 -18.37 20.71
CA ARG A 90 0.85 -18.74 19.33
C ARG A 90 0.49 -17.52 18.47
N ILE A 91 0.13 -16.41 19.09
CA ILE A 91 -0.17 -15.15 18.41
C ILE A 91 1.15 -14.40 18.21
N THR A 92 1.39 -13.97 16.97
CA THR A 92 2.54 -13.13 16.61
C THR A 92 2.07 -11.77 16.13
N TYR A 93 2.64 -10.74 16.72
CA TYR A 93 2.42 -9.35 16.36
C TYR A 93 3.58 -8.78 15.55
N ILE A 94 3.27 -7.76 14.76
CA ILE A 94 4.21 -7.02 13.93
C ILE A 94 4.37 -5.62 14.50
N GLN A 95 5.60 -5.13 14.53
CA GLN A 95 5.90 -3.73 14.77
C GLN A 95 6.95 -3.22 13.79
N ILE A 96 6.93 -1.92 13.54
CA ILE A 96 7.94 -1.22 12.77
C ILE A 96 9.14 -0.97 13.70
N THR A 97 10.35 -1.22 13.22
CA THR A 97 11.58 -0.92 13.96
C THR A 97 11.95 0.55 13.81
N GLU A 98 12.91 1.04 14.59
CA GLU A 98 13.46 2.40 14.41
C GLU A 98 13.96 2.63 12.97
N LYS A 99 14.62 1.64 12.36
CA LYS A 99 15.04 1.70 10.94
C LYS A 99 13.85 1.81 9.99
N GLY A 100 12.75 1.10 10.28
CA GLY A 100 11.50 1.21 9.54
C GLY A 100 10.86 2.58 9.68
N GLU A 101 10.80 3.13 10.89
CA GLU A 101 10.24 4.46 11.16
C GLU A 101 11.01 5.55 10.41
N LEU A 102 12.36 5.51 10.43
CA LEU A 102 13.18 6.45 9.66
C LEU A 102 12.92 6.36 8.14
N LEU A 103 12.65 5.17 7.63
CA LEU A 103 12.30 4.96 6.22
C LEU A 103 10.90 5.51 5.92
N SER A 104 9.92 5.21 6.78
CA SER A 104 8.54 5.70 6.66
C SER A 104 8.50 7.22 6.71
N ASP A 105 9.10 7.83 7.74
CA ASP A 105 9.12 9.28 7.89
C ASP A 105 9.72 9.99 6.68
N LYS A 106 10.80 9.44 6.10
CA LYS A 106 11.49 10.05 4.95
C LYS A 106 10.70 9.92 3.63
N TYR A 107 10.15 8.74 3.35
CA TYR A 107 9.58 8.41 2.04
C TYR A 107 8.05 8.44 2.00
N ASP A 108 7.42 8.62 3.15
CA ASP A 108 5.97 8.74 3.30
C ASP A 108 5.63 10.15 3.82
N LYS A 109 5.71 10.37 5.14
CA LYS A 109 5.26 11.62 5.79
C LYS A 109 5.93 12.88 5.24
N ASN A 110 7.26 12.89 5.16
CA ASN A 110 7.99 14.05 4.64
C ASN A 110 7.79 14.25 3.14
N TYR A 111 7.54 13.18 2.39
CA TYR A 111 7.33 13.30 0.96
C TYR A 111 5.95 13.88 0.66
N TYR A 112 4.88 13.28 1.19
CA TYR A 112 3.51 13.74 0.92
C TYR A 112 3.23 15.13 1.48
N SER A 113 3.76 15.48 2.66
CA SER A 113 3.63 16.84 3.22
C SER A 113 4.30 17.92 2.35
N ARG A 114 5.33 17.56 1.59
CA ARG A 114 5.95 18.45 0.60
C ARG A 114 5.19 18.45 -0.72
N LEU A 115 4.67 17.29 -1.13
CA LEU A 115 3.94 17.13 -2.38
C LEU A 115 2.62 17.89 -2.39
N VAL A 116 1.91 17.93 -1.25
CA VAL A 116 0.64 18.66 -1.08
C VAL A 116 0.70 20.09 -1.60
N ARG A 117 1.85 20.78 -1.43
CA ARG A 117 2.04 22.18 -1.87
C ARG A 117 2.06 22.37 -3.39
N TYR A 118 2.07 21.29 -4.16
CA TYR A 118 2.07 21.30 -5.62
C TYR A 118 0.78 20.69 -6.20
N MET A 119 -0.20 20.36 -5.36
CA MET A 119 -1.45 19.71 -5.76
C MET A 119 -2.62 20.70 -5.90
N ASP A 120 -2.36 22.01 -5.84
CA ASP A 120 -3.39 23.08 -5.84
C ASP A 120 -4.29 23.08 -7.10
N ASP A 121 -3.84 22.43 -8.19
CA ASP A 121 -4.61 22.28 -9.44
C ASP A 121 -5.60 21.08 -9.41
N ILE A 122 -5.63 20.30 -8.33
CA ILE A 122 -6.54 19.16 -8.15
C ILE A 122 -7.42 19.44 -6.93
N SER A 123 -8.72 19.58 -7.16
CA SER A 123 -9.68 19.75 -6.07
C SER A 123 -9.90 18.44 -5.28
N ASP A 124 -10.35 18.56 -4.03
CA ASP A 124 -10.71 17.39 -3.20
C ASP A 124 -11.77 16.51 -3.89
N ASP A 125 -12.76 17.12 -4.55
CA ASP A 125 -13.80 16.40 -5.30
C ASP A 125 -13.22 15.59 -6.48
N GLU A 126 -12.22 16.14 -7.19
CA GLU A 126 -11.53 15.43 -8.28
C GLU A 126 -10.67 14.28 -7.74
N ALA A 127 -9.97 14.49 -6.63
CA ALA A 127 -9.17 13.47 -5.96
C ALA A 127 -10.05 12.32 -5.46
N ASP A 128 -11.14 12.62 -4.76
CA ASP A 128 -12.10 11.64 -4.26
C ASP A 128 -12.73 10.86 -5.41
N CYS A 129 -13.16 11.55 -6.48
CA CYS A 129 -13.70 10.90 -7.67
C CYS A 129 -12.68 9.95 -8.32
N MET A 130 -11.40 10.34 -8.39
CA MET A 130 -10.33 9.49 -8.92
C MET A 130 -10.14 8.23 -8.06
N ILE A 131 -10.02 8.38 -6.73
CA ILE A 131 -9.86 7.27 -5.78
C ILE A 131 -11.02 6.28 -5.91
N ASP A 132 -12.24 6.80 -5.92
CA ASP A 132 -13.47 6.01 -6.02
C ASP A 132 -13.55 5.23 -7.34
N THR A 133 -13.28 5.93 -8.45
CA THR A 133 -13.42 5.37 -9.79
C THR A 133 -12.37 4.28 -10.04
N ILE A 134 -11.12 4.50 -9.65
CA ILE A 134 -10.05 3.52 -9.76
C ILE A 134 -10.35 2.30 -8.89
N SER A 135 -10.81 2.51 -7.65
CA SER A 135 -11.17 1.41 -6.73
C SER A 135 -12.31 0.56 -7.28
N LYS A 136 -13.36 1.20 -7.82
CA LYS A 136 -14.47 0.52 -8.50
C LYS A 136 -13.97 -0.26 -9.72
N PHE A 137 -13.10 0.32 -10.53
CA PHE A 137 -12.57 -0.34 -11.72
C PHE A 137 -11.69 -1.55 -11.37
N TYR A 138 -10.82 -1.42 -10.37
CA TYR A 138 -10.00 -2.52 -9.86
C TYR A 138 -10.87 -3.69 -9.39
N LYS A 139 -11.91 -3.41 -8.58
CA LYS A 139 -12.84 -4.43 -8.10
C LYS A 139 -13.50 -5.21 -9.24
N VAL A 140 -13.99 -4.50 -10.27
CA VAL A 140 -14.59 -5.13 -11.45
C VAL A 140 -13.60 -6.06 -12.16
N MET A 141 -12.35 -5.62 -12.34
CA MET A 141 -11.30 -6.40 -13.01
C MET A 141 -10.80 -7.57 -12.17
N SER A 142 -10.79 -7.47 -10.83
CA SER A 142 -10.35 -8.54 -9.94
C SER A 142 -11.39 -9.65 -9.78
N GLU A 143 -12.68 -9.31 -9.85
CA GLU A 143 -13.79 -10.26 -9.63
C GLU A 143 -14.28 -10.91 -10.93
N ARG A 144 -14.13 -10.23 -12.08
CA ARG A 144 -14.70 -10.69 -13.37
C ARG A 144 -13.58 -11.11 -14.31
N ARG A 145 -13.68 -12.33 -14.84
CA ARG A 145 -12.76 -12.83 -15.87
C ARG A 145 -13.40 -12.68 -17.25
N VAL A 146 -12.64 -12.12 -18.20
CA VAL A 146 -12.94 -12.18 -19.62
C VAL A 146 -12.02 -13.26 -20.21
N THR A 147 -12.61 -14.31 -20.76
CA THR A 147 -11.87 -15.31 -21.55
C THR A 147 -11.79 -14.83 -22.99
N ILE A 148 -10.59 -14.86 -23.56
CA ILE A 148 -10.37 -14.69 -24.98
C ILE A 148 -10.33 -16.11 -25.57
N GLU A 149 -11.19 -16.40 -26.53
CA GLU A 149 -11.14 -17.63 -27.34
C GLU A 149 -9.99 -17.58 -28.37
#